data_AF-A0A9E3ILZ5-F1
#
_entry.id   AF-A0A9E3ILZ5-F1
#
_cell.length_a   1.000
_cell.length_b   1.000
_cell.length_c   1.000
_cell.angle_alpha   90.00
_cell.angle_beta   90.00
_cell.angle_gamma   90.00
#
_symmetry.space_group_name_H-M   'P 1'
#
loop_
_entity.id
_entity.type
_entity.pdbx_description
1 polymer ?
#
loop_
_entity_poly.entity_id
_entity_poly.type
_entity_poly.pdbx_seq_one_letter_code
_entity_poly.pdbx_strand_id
1 'polypeptide(L)'
;MSTSRVALYLDLIRWNRPAGWLLLLWPTLSALWIARDGFPGWHLLAVFTLGTILMRSAGCCINDVADRDFDKHVKRTAQRPVTSGALSVKAALTFGAVLALLAFCLVLTTNPPTILLSFAALAITLAYPYAKRFVSMPQAVLGVAFSFGIPMAFCAATGAD
;
A
#
# COMPACT_ATOMS: atom_id res chain seq x y z
N MET A 1 -17.30 -22.84 -12.01
CA MET A 1 -16.28 -23.32 -11.05
C MET A 1 -16.23 -22.35 -9.89
N SER A 2 -16.39 -22.83 -8.65
CA SER A 2 -16.28 -21.98 -7.46
C SER A 2 -14.82 -21.55 -7.29
N THR A 3 -14.52 -20.27 -7.55
CA THR A 3 -13.21 -19.70 -7.22
C THR A 3 -13.01 -19.79 -5.70
N SER A 4 -11.89 -20.37 -5.25
CA SER A 4 -11.61 -20.49 -3.82
C SER A 4 -11.56 -19.11 -3.15
N ARG A 5 -12.03 -18.99 -1.90
CA ARG A 5 -11.99 -17.72 -1.16
C ARG A 5 -10.57 -17.13 -1.11
N VAL A 6 -9.56 -17.99 -0.97
CA VAL A 6 -8.15 -17.59 -0.99
C VAL A 6 -7.77 -16.91 -2.30
N ALA A 7 -8.18 -17.47 -3.45
CA ALA A 7 -7.89 -16.86 -4.74
C ALA A 7 -8.53 -15.47 -4.90
N LEU A 8 -9.72 -15.25 -4.34
CA LEU A 8 -10.36 -13.93 -4.34
C LEU A 8 -9.57 -12.91 -3.52
N TYR A 9 -9.06 -13.29 -2.34
CA TYR A 9 -8.21 -12.40 -1.54
C TYR A 9 -6.87 -12.12 -2.20
N LEU A 10 -6.24 -13.12 -2.86
CA LEU A 10 -5.01 -12.94 -3.61
C LEU A 10 -5.19 -11.98 -4.80
N ASP A 11 -6.32 -12.06 -5.51
CA ASP A 11 -6.63 -11.10 -6.57
C ASP A 11 -6.94 -9.70 -6.01
N LEU A 12 -7.67 -9.60 -4.89
CA LEU A 12 -7.97 -8.34 -4.21
C LEU A 12 -6.68 -7.57 -3.87
N ILE A 13 -5.66 -8.25 -3.33
CA ILE A 13 -4.39 -7.62 -2.96
C ILE A 13 -3.41 -7.48 -4.13
N ARG A 14 -3.81 -7.89 -5.33
CA ARG A 14 -2.98 -7.89 -6.53
C ARG A 14 -1.71 -8.72 -6.41
N TRP A 15 -1.78 -9.85 -5.70
CA TRP A 15 -0.65 -10.76 -5.52
C TRP A 15 -0.04 -11.20 -6.87
N ASN A 16 -0.90 -11.55 -7.82
CA ASN A 16 -0.49 -12.00 -9.17
C ASN A 16 0.06 -10.86 -10.05
N ARG A 17 0.07 -9.59 -9.59
CA ARG A 17 0.52 -8.42 -10.34
C ARG A 17 1.56 -7.63 -9.53
N PRO A 18 2.78 -8.18 -9.39
CA PRO A 18 3.77 -7.71 -8.43
C PRO A 18 4.34 -6.32 -8.73
N ALA A 19 4.20 -5.85 -9.98
CA ALA A 19 4.65 -4.53 -10.41
C ALA A 19 4.22 -3.41 -9.45
N GLY A 20 3.00 -3.51 -8.87
CA GLY A 20 2.50 -2.53 -7.92
C GLY A 20 3.42 -2.36 -6.71
N TRP A 21 3.70 -3.42 -5.96
CA TRP A 21 4.54 -3.31 -4.77
C TRP A 21 6.03 -3.20 -5.12
N LEU A 22 6.49 -3.75 -6.25
CA LEU A 22 7.87 -3.53 -6.73
C LEU A 22 8.18 -2.06 -7.00
N LEU A 23 7.22 -1.33 -7.60
CA LEU A 23 7.37 0.10 -7.90
C LEU A 23 7.47 0.96 -6.63
N LEU A 24 6.87 0.54 -5.52
CA LEU A 24 7.03 1.21 -4.22
C LEU A 24 8.31 0.74 -3.52
N LEU A 25 8.64 -0.54 -3.66
CA LEU A 25 9.71 -1.19 -2.91
C LEU A 25 11.08 -0.66 -3.33
N TRP A 26 11.38 -0.64 -4.62
CA TRP A 26 12.72 -0.29 -5.10
C TRP A 26 13.14 1.15 -4.72
N PRO A 27 12.32 2.19 -4.93
CA PRO A 27 12.69 3.54 -4.48
C PRO A 27 12.87 3.64 -2.96
N THR A 28 12.03 2.94 -2.19
CA THR A 28 12.11 2.90 -0.73
C THR A 28 13.41 2.24 -0.25
N LEU A 29 13.78 1.09 -0.83
CA LEU A 29 15.03 0.40 -0.50
C LEU A 29 16.25 1.22 -0.94
N SER A 30 16.24 1.80 -2.15
CA SER A 30 17.32 2.68 -2.59
C SER A 30 17.55 3.85 -1.63
N ALA A 31 16.47 4.49 -1.16
CA ALA A 31 16.54 5.54 -0.16
C ALA A 31 17.15 5.05 1.16
N LEU A 32 16.79 3.84 1.60
CA LEU A 32 17.31 3.24 2.83
C LEU A 32 18.83 2.98 2.76
N TRP A 33 19.33 2.50 1.61
CA TRP A 33 20.76 2.29 1.39
C TRP A 33 21.54 3.61 1.36
N ILE A 34 21.00 4.60 0.64
CA ILE A 34 21.62 5.93 0.55
C ILE A 34 21.67 6.58 1.94
N ALA A 35 20.56 6.51 2.70
CA ALA A 35 20.46 7.14 4.02
C ALA A 35 21.38 6.49 5.08
N ARG A 36 21.75 5.21 4.91
CA ARG A 36 22.65 4.49 5.81
C ARG A 36 24.10 4.46 5.34
N ASP A 37 24.41 5.10 4.21
CA ASP A 37 25.72 5.05 3.54
C ASP A 37 26.25 3.60 3.40
N GLY A 38 25.36 2.67 3.05
CA GLY A 38 25.67 1.24 3.02
C GLY A 38 24.52 0.35 3.45
N PHE A 39 24.84 -0.83 3.99
CA PHE A 39 23.84 -1.83 4.36
C PHE A 39 22.98 -1.34 5.54
N PRO A 40 21.65 -1.24 5.37
CA PRO A 40 20.80 -0.63 6.39
C PRO A 40 20.45 -1.55 7.56
N GLY A 41 20.85 -2.82 7.52
CA GLY A 41 20.53 -3.81 8.55
C GLY A 41 19.27 -4.62 8.23
N TRP A 42 19.26 -5.89 8.66
CA TRP A 42 18.16 -6.83 8.40
C TRP A 42 16.82 -6.37 8.95
N HIS A 43 16.83 -5.67 10.09
CA HIS A 43 15.63 -5.14 10.71
C HIS A 43 14.90 -4.14 9.80
N LEU A 44 15.59 -3.07 9.36
CA LEU A 44 14.98 -2.07 8.47
C LEU A 44 14.59 -2.68 7.12
N LEU A 45 15.38 -3.62 6.59
CA LEU A 45 15.02 -4.34 5.37
C LEU A 45 13.71 -5.11 5.49
N ALA A 46 13.53 -5.85 6.59
CA ALA A 46 12.30 -6.59 6.84
C ALA A 46 11.11 -5.63 7.01
N VAL A 47 11.27 -4.59 7.82
CA VAL A 47 10.21 -3.59 8.08
C VAL A 47 9.74 -2.92 6.79
N PHE A 48 10.66 -2.37 5.99
CA PHE A 48 10.29 -1.65 4.77
C PHE A 48 9.81 -2.60 3.67
N THR A 49 10.40 -3.78 3.52
CA THR A 49 9.95 -4.74 2.49
C THR A 49 8.55 -5.26 2.77
N LEU A 50 8.32 -5.78 3.97
CA LEU A 50 7.02 -6.32 4.36
C LEU A 50 5.98 -5.20 4.46
N GLY A 51 6.36 -4.05 5.05
CA GLY A 51 5.51 -2.88 5.15
C GLY A 51 5.02 -2.38 3.79
N THR A 52 5.90 -2.28 2.79
CA THR A 52 5.52 -1.87 1.43
C THR A 52 4.53 -2.84 0.80
N ILE A 53 4.78 -4.16 0.90
CA ILE A 53 3.87 -5.18 0.36
C ILE A 53 2.50 -5.07 1.03
N LEU A 54 2.47 -5.05 2.37
CA LEU A 54 1.24 -4.96 3.16
C LEU A 54 0.44 -3.69 2.85
N MET A 55 1.09 -2.52 2.83
CA MET A 55 0.41 -1.24 2.56
C MET A 55 -0.06 -1.13 1.12
N ARG A 56 0.69 -1.65 0.14
CA ARG A 56 0.21 -1.70 -1.24
C ARG A 56 -1.05 -2.55 -1.35
N SER A 57 -1.07 -3.70 -0.69
CA SER A 57 -2.20 -4.62 -0.64
C SER A 57 -3.41 -4.02 0.09
N ALA A 58 -3.21 -3.32 1.20
CA ALA A 58 -4.26 -2.58 1.90
C ALA A 58 -4.86 -1.48 1.02
N GLY A 59 -4.01 -0.71 0.33
CA GLY A 59 -4.44 0.31 -0.63
C GLY A 59 -5.27 -0.27 -1.79
N CYS A 60 -4.95 -1.48 -2.28
CA CYS A 60 -5.80 -2.17 -3.26
C CYS A 60 -7.20 -2.46 -2.73
N CYS A 61 -7.31 -2.88 -1.47
CA CYS A 61 -8.60 -3.19 -0.84
C CYS A 61 -9.49 -1.96 -0.77
N ILE A 62 -8.94 -0.82 -0.32
CA ILE A 62 -9.66 0.45 -0.24
C ILE A 62 -10.01 0.96 -1.63
N ASN A 63 -9.06 0.89 -2.58
CA ASN A 63 -9.27 1.38 -3.94
C ASN A 63 -10.38 0.60 -4.66
N ASP A 64 -10.40 -0.74 -4.58
CA ASP A 64 -11.45 -1.56 -5.20
C ASP A 64 -12.83 -1.30 -4.58
N VAL A 65 -12.90 -0.96 -3.29
CA VAL A 65 -14.15 -0.56 -2.63
C VAL A 65 -14.60 0.83 -3.09
N ALA A 66 -13.70 1.81 -3.11
CA ALA A 66 -14.00 3.19 -3.48
C ALA A 66 -14.38 3.34 -4.97
N ASP A 67 -13.75 2.55 -5.83
CA ASP A 67 -14.00 2.54 -7.28
C ASP A 67 -15.11 1.56 -7.69
N ARG A 68 -15.70 0.80 -6.76
CA ARG A 68 -16.63 -0.32 -7.04
C ARG A 68 -17.72 0.05 -8.05
N ASP A 69 -18.43 1.15 -7.86
CA ASP A 69 -19.56 1.51 -8.74
C ASP A 69 -19.10 1.97 -10.12
N PHE A 70 -17.95 2.62 -10.20
CA PHE A 70 -17.33 3.00 -11.47
C PHE A 70 -16.78 1.76 -12.21
N ASP A 71 -16.11 0.87 -11.49
CA ASP A 71 -15.47 -0.33 -12.03
C ASP A 71 -16.49 -1.29 -12.66
N LYS A 72 -17.75 -1.28 -12.22
CA LYS A 72 -18.84 -2.08 -12.84
C LYS A 72 -19.04 -1.76 -14.32
N HIS A 73 -18.77 -0.53 -14.72
CA HIS A 73 -18.99 -0.05 -16.08
C HIS A 73 -17.73 -0.16 -16.97
N VAL A 74 -16.61 -0.66 -16.43
CA VAL A 74 -15.33 -0.76 -17.14
C VAL A 74 -14.97 -2.23 -17.36
N LYS A 75 -14.92 -2.67 -18.63
CA LYS A 75 -14.69 -4.08 -19.01
C LYS A 75 -13.49 -4.73 -18.30
N ARG A 76 -12.40 -3.98 -18.09
CA ARG A 76 -11.18 -4.46 -17.43
C ARG A 76 -11.35 -4.69 -15.92
N THR A 77 -12.22 -3.94 -15.25
CA THR A 77 -12.34 -3.92 -13.77
C THR A 77 -13.69 -4.43 -13.26
N ALA A 78 -14.64 -4.67 -14.15
CA ALA A 78 -15.95 -5.25 -13.83
C ALA A 78 -15.89 -6.60 -13.11
N GLN A 79 -14.83 -7.39 -13.35
CA GLN A 79 -14.63 -8.71 -12.74
C GLN A 79 -13.84 -8.69 -11.44
N ARG A 80 -13.46 -7.51 -10.92
CA ARG A 80 -12.77 -7.41 -9.62
C ARG A 80 -13.62 -8.02 -8.51
N PRO A 81 -13.02 -8.66 -7.49
CA PRO A 81 -13.78 -9.42 -6.48
C PRO A 81 -14.88 -8.61 -5.77
N VAL A 82 -14.62 -7.35 -5.45
CA VAL A 82 -15.60 -6.46 -4.78
C VAL A 82 -16.66 -5.95 -5.76
N THR A 83 -16.24 -5.63 -6.98
CA THR A 83 -17.09 -5.10 -8.06
C THR A 83 -18.10 -6.13 -8.53
N SER A 84 -17.67 -7.38 -8.73
CA SER A 84 -18.52 -8.51 -9.15
C SER A 84 -19.40 -9.07 -8.02
N GLY A 85 -19.15 -8.66 -6.77
CA GLY A 85 -19.86 -9.17 -5.60
C GLY A 85 -19.34 -10.50 -5.06
N ALA A 86 -18.24 -11.04 -5.62
CA ALA A 86 -17.59 -12.25 -5.12
C ALA A 86 -17.01 -12.08 -3.70
N LEU A 87 -16.63 -10.86 -3.32
CA LEU A 87 -16.27 -10.46 -1.96
C LEU A 87 -17.15 -9.28 -1.51
N SER A 88 -17.61 -9.32 -0.26
CA SER A 88 -18.36 -8.22 0.33
C SER A 88 -17.45 -7.03 0.63
N VAL A 89 -18.03 -5.81 0.59
CA VAL A 89 -17.32 -4.57 0.94
C VAL A 89 -16.74 -4.65 2.35
N LYS A 90 -17.52 -5.15 3.32
CA LYS A 90 -17.09 -5.32 4.71
C LYS A 90 -15.87 -6.26 4.80
N ALA A 91 -15.88 -7.38 4.06
CA ALA A 91 -14.76 -8.32 4.05
C ALA A 91 -13.49 -7.69 3.45
N ALA A 92 -13.62 -6.95 2.35
CA ALA A 92 -12.49 -6.26 1.73
C ALA A 92 -11.89 -5.17 2.63
N LEU A 93 -12.72 -4.34 3.25
CA LEU A 93 -12.27 -3.30 4.18
C LEU A 93 -11.65 -3.88 5.45
N THR A 94 -12.25 -4.93 6.03
CA THR A 94 -11.70 -5.60 7.22
C THR A 94 -10.32 -6.19 6.90
N PHE A 95 -10.18 -6.83 5.74
CA PHE A 95 -8.89 -7.38 5.31
C PHE A 95 -7.85 -6.29 5.08
N GLY A 96 -8.21 -5.21 4.39
CA GLY A 96 -7.34 -4.04 4.21
C GLY A 96 -6.89 -3.43 5.54
N ALA A 97 -7.80 -3.32 6.52
CA ALA A 97 -7.50 -2.81 7.86
C ALA A 97 -6.52 -3.72 8.62
N VAL A 98 -6.68 -5.04 8.54
CA VAL A 98 -5.73 -6.00 9.13
C VAL A 98 -4.35 -5.87 8.50
N LEU A 99 -4.24 -5.76 7.17
CA LEU A 99 -2.97 -5.56 6.48
C LEU A 99 -2.29 -4.25 6.90
N ALA A 100 -3.06 -3.16 6.99
CA ALA A 100 -2.55 -1.87 7.46
C ALA A 100 -2.09 -1.92 8.92
N LEU A 101 -2.82 -2.64 9.80
CA LEU A 101 -2.43 -2.82 11.19
C LEU A 101 -1.13 -3.62 11.32
N LEU A 102 -0.96 -4.69 10.53
CA LEU A 102 0.29 -5.45 10.49
C LEU A 102 1.47 -4.58 10.02
N ALA A 103 1.26 -3.75 9.00
CA ALA A 103 2.27 -2.79 8.54
C ALA A 103 2.60 -1.75 9.62
N PHE A 104 1.59 -1.29 10.37
CA PHE A 104 1.79 -0.37 11.48
C PHE A 104 2.60 -1.01 12.62
N CYS A 105 2.31 -2.27 12.98
CA CYS A 105 3.11 -3.02 13.95
C CYS A 105 4.59 -3.12 13.56
N LEU A 106 4.91 -3.26 12.26
CA LEU A 106 6.29 -3.23 11.78
C LEU A 106 6.92 -1.84 11.94
N VAL A 107 6.19 -0.76 11.63
CA VAL A 107 6.75 0.58 11.77
C VAL A 107 6.96 0.98 13.24
N LEU A 108 6.15 0.46 14.16
CA LEU A 108 6.32 0.68 15.60
C LEU A 108 7.68 0.22 16.15
N THR A 109 8.40 -0.67 15.45
CA THR A 109 9.74 -1.12 15.86
C THR A 109 10.86 -0.19 15.39
N THR A 110 10.54 0.92 14.72
CA THR A 110 11.52 1.90 14.20
C THR A 110 11.75 3.05 15.19
N ASN A 111 11.47 4.30 14.80
CA ASN A 111 11.65 5.49 15.62
C ASN A 111 10.43 6.43 15.54
N PRO A 112 10.24 7.34 16.51
CA PRO A 112 9.07 8.22 16.56
C PRO A 112 8.82 9.06 15.28
N PRO A 113 9.85 9.64 14.62
CA PRO A 113 9.65 10.35 13.35
C PRO A 113 9.05 9.46 12.25
N THR A 114 9.55 8.23 12.10
CA THR A 114 9.04 7.28 11.10
C THR A 114 7.61 6.85 11.41
N ILE A 115 7.30 6.65 12.70
CA ILE A 115 5.93 6.34 13.16
C ILE A 115 4.99 7.48 12.80
N LEU A 116 5.38 8.74 13.02
CA LEU A 116 4.57 9.90 12.65
C LEU A 116 4.31 9.96 11.14
N LEU A 117 5.34 9.73 10.32
CA LEU A 117 5.18 9.68 8.87
C LEU A 117 4.26 8.54 8.40
N SER A 118 4.18 7.42 9.13
CA SER A 118 3.26 6.34 8.76
C SER A 118 1.79 6.76 8.79
N PHE A 119 1.40 7.66 9.69
CA PHE A 119 0.05 8.23 9.71
C PHE A 119 -0.21 9.10 8.48
N ALA A 120 0.78 9.89 8.04
CA ALA A 120 0.68 10.65 6.79
C ALA A 120 0.58 9.72 5.57
N ALA A 121 1.36 8.63 5.54
CA ALA A 121 1.29 7.62 4.48
C ALA A 121 -0.10 6.95 4.41
N LEU A 122 -0.68 6.63 5.56
CA LEU A 122 -2.03 6.09 5.66
C LEU A 122 -3.07 7.11 5.18
N ALA A 123 -2.96 8.37 5.57
CA ALA A 123 -3.86 9.44 5.11
C ALA A 123 -3.81 9.60 3.58
N ILE A 124 -2.62 9.61 2.99
CA ILE A 124 -2.45 9.66 1.52
C ILE A 124 -3.10 8.45 0.86
N THR A 125 -2.90 7.25 1.41
CA THR A 125 -3.48 6.00 0.90
C THR A 125 -5.01 6.05 0.90
N LEU A 126 -5.61 6.59 1.96
CA LEU A 126 -7.06 6.74 2.10
C LEU A 126 -7.62 7.83 1.18
N ALA A 127 -6.88 8.92 0.97
CA ALA A 127 -7.31 10.06 0.15
C ALA A 127 -7.18 9.78 -1.36
N TYR A 128 -6.17 9.02 -1.78
CA TYR A 128 -5.84 8.80 -3.20
C TYR A 128 -7.03 8.33 -4.08
N PRO A 129 -7.88 7.35 -3.66
CA PRO A 129 -9.01 6.91 -4.46
C PRO A 129 -9.97 8.06 -4.81
N TYR A 130 -10.13 9.01 -3.90
CA TYR A 130 -11.00 10.18 -4.07
C TYR A 130 -10.31 11.30 -4.84
N ALA A 131 -8.98 11.43 -4.75
CA ALA A 131 -8.22 12.45 -5.47
C ALA A 131 -8.44 12.38 -6.99
N LYS A 132 -8.68 11.18 -7.53
CA LYS A 132 -9.05 10.97 -8.96
C LYS A 132 -10.28 11.75 -9.41
N ARG A 133 -11.15 12.16 -8.49
CA ARG A 133 -12.40 12.87 -8.77
C ARG A 133 -12.27 14.40 -8.68
N PHE A 134 -11.21 14.89 -8.02
CA PHE A 134 -11.07 16.31 -7.69
C PHE A 134 -9.81 16.95 -8.27
N VAL A 135 -8.81 16.15 -8.63
CA VAL A 135 -7.51 16.64 -9.09
C VAL A 135 -7.36 16.35 -10.59
N SER A 136 -7.06 17.37 -11.39
CA SER A 136 -6.84 17.25 -12.85
C SER A 136 -5.63 16.37 -13.20
N MET A 137 -4.70 16.19 -12.25
CA MET A 137 -3.49 15.39 -12.38
C MET A 137 -3.40 14.30 -11.29
N PRO A 138 -4.25 13.26 -11.32
CA PRO A 138 -4.23 12.21 -10.30
C PRO A 138 -2.95 11.39 -10.30
N GLN A 139 -2.19 11.42 -11.40
CA GLN A 139 -0.87 10.78 -11.49
C GLN A 139 0.17 11.46 -10.60
N ALA A 140 0.08 12.77 -10.38
CA ALA A 140 0.98 13.46 -9.45
C ALA A 140 0.73 12.98 -8.01
N VAL A 141 -0.55 12.86 -7.62
CA VAL A 141 -0.94 12.31 -6.29
C VAL A 141 -0.49 10.86 -6.15
N LEU A 142 -0.64 10.06 -7.22
CA LEU A 142 -0.14 8.69 -7.25
C LEU A 142 1.38 8.62 -7.08
N GLY A 143 2.12 9.51 -7.74
CA GLY A 143 3.57 9.62 -7.61
C GLY A 143 4.00 9.93 -6.18
N VAL A 144 3.32 10.87 -5.51
CA VAL A 144 3.54 11.16 -4.08
C VAL A 144 3.28 9.91 -3.24
N ALA A 145 2.16 9.24 -3.44
CA ALA A 145 1.82 8.02 -2.70
C ALA A 145 2.85 6.90 -2.90
N PHE A 146 3.34 6.71 -4.14
CA PHE A 146 4.30 5.66 -4.47
C PHE A 146 5.70 5.94 -3.92
N SER A 147 6.07 7.21 -3.83
CA SER A 147 7.39 7.65 -3.35
C SER A 147 7.43 7.92 -1.85
N PHE A 148 6.31 7.83 -1.13
CA PHE A 148 6.24 8.19 0.30
C PHE A 148 7.10 7.29 1.20
N GLY A 149 7.47 6.10 0.74
CA GLY A 149 8.43 5.25 1.44
C GLY A 149 9.84 5.88 1.53
N ILE A 150 10.20 6.80 0.63
CA ILE A 150 11.51 7.48 0.62
C ILE A 150 11.72 8.32 1.89
N PRO A 151 10.88 9.34 2.22
CA PRO A 151 11.07 10.12 3.44
C PRO A 151 10.98 9.25 4.70
N MET A 152 10.13 8.21 4.71
CA MET A 152 10.09 7.25 5.81
C MET A 152 11.41 6.50 5.97
N ALA A 153 12.02 6.03 4.87
CA ALA A 153 13.29 5.33 4.87
C ALA A 153 14.43 6.22 5.38
N PHE A 154 14.48 7.49 4.96
CA PHE A 154 15.45 8.46 5.49
C PHE A 154 15.26 8.69 6.99
N CYS A 155 14.04 8.98 7.45
CA CYS A 155 13.78 9.16 8.88
C CYS A 155 14.12 7.92 9.71
N ALA A 156 13.84 6.72 9.20
CA ALA A 156 14.15 5.48 9.89
C ALA A 156 15.66 5.23 9.99
N ALA A 157 16.42 5.63 8.96
CA ALA A 157 17.85 5.44 8.85
C ALA A 157 18.68 6.47 9.64
N THR A 158 18.23 7.73 9.69
CA THR A 158 18.98 8.84 10.29
C THR A 158 18.42 9.33 11.62
N GLY A 159 17.15 9.03 11.93
CA GLY A 159 16.50 9.44 13.18
C GLY A 159 16.75 8.49 14.36
N ALA A 160 17.74 7.60 14.25
CA ALA A 160 18.17 6.69 15.31
C ALA A 160 19.37 7.23 16.11
N ASP A 161 19.81 8.45 15.80
CA ASP A 161 20.91 9.18 16.46
C ASP A 161 20.37 10.19 17.48
#